data_AF-A0A352T9Z4-F1
#
_entry.id   AF-A0A352T9Z4-F1
#
_cell.length_a   1.000
_cell.length_b   1.000
_cell.length_c   1.000
_cell.angle_alpha   90.00
_cell.angle_beta   90.00
_cell.angle_gamma   90.00
#
_symmetry.space_group_name_H-M   'P 1'
#
loop_
_entity.id
_entity.type
_entity.pdbx_description
1 polymer ?
#
loop_
_entity_poly.entity_id
_entity_poly.type
_entity_poly.pdbx_seq_one_letter_code
_entity_poly.pdbx_strand_id
1 'polypeptide(L)'
;MPLLQVRECPEELYSTLSHTAQEENRSIAQQTVVQLRKSFDLDSDSAKKRRQKALFSTQALDLSLEVAAPSPSELLREDRDRAPNYVPHPLS
;
A
#
# COMPACT_ATOMS: atom_id res chain seq x y z
N MET A 1 30.77 -0.67 -2.16
CA MET A 1 29.55 -0.14 -2.82
C MET A 1 29.72 -0.33 -4.32
N PRO A 2 28.74 -0.90 -5.03
CA PRO A 2 28.82 -0.97 -6.49
C PRO A 2 28.77 0.45 -7.05
N LEU A 3 29.77 0.81 -7.87
CA LEU A 3 29.86 2.11 -8.53
C LEU A 3 29.49 1.91 -10.00
N LEU A 4 28.38 2.53 -10.42
CA LEU A 4 28.00 2.60 -11.83
C LEU A 4 28.50 3.92 -12.40
N GLN A 5 29.41 3.85 -13.38
CA GLN A 5 29.88 5.03 -14.12
C GLN A 5 29.34 4.97 -15.55
N VAL A 6 28.65 6.03 -15.97
CA VAL A 6 28.23 6.20 -17.35
C VAL A 6 29.31 7.03 -18.06
N ARG A 7 29.93 6.46 -19.09
CA ARG A 7 30.87 7.18 -19.96
C ARG A 7 30.11 7.85 -21.09
N GLU A 8 30.59 9.02 -21.52
CA GLU A 8 30.03 9.76 -22.66
C GLU A 8 28.52 10.06 -22.51
N CYS A 9 28.12 10.47 -21.30
CA CYS A 9 26.73 10.86 -21.04
C CYS A 9 26.33 12.04 -21.93
N PRO A 10 25.28 11.93 -22.76
CA PRO A 10 24.80 13.05 -23.56
C PRO A 10 24.42 14.24 -22.67
N GLU A 11 24.78 15.45 -23.09
CA GLU A 11 24.52 16.67 -22.32
C GLU A 11 23.03 16.89 -22.03
N GLU A 12 22.17 16.59 -23.01
CA GLU A 12 20.71 16.64 -22.87
C GLU A 12 20.22 15.70 -21.76
N LEU A 13 20.80 14.50 -21.65
CA LEU A 13 20.40 13.52 -20.65
C LEU A 13 20.87 13.94 -19.24
N TYR A 14 22.10 14.44 -19.14
CA TYR A 14 22.64 14.96 -17.88
C TYR A 14 21.85 16.18 -17.39
N SER A 15 21.59 17.14 -18.27
CA SER A 15 20.83 18.36 -17.93
C SER A 15 19.40 18.02 -17.50
N THR A 16 18.72 17.12 -18.21
CA THR A 16 17.39 16.64 -17.82
C THR A 16 17.41 15.97 -16.44
N LEU A 17 18.35 15.06 -16.20
CA LEU A 17 18.51 14.40 -14.90
C LEU A 17 18.78 15.40 -13.77
N SER A 18 19.65 16.38 -14.02
CA SER A 18 20.01 17.43 -13.06
C SER A 18 18.80 18.30 -12.72
N HIS A 19 18.03 18.71 -13.72
CA HIS A 19 16.82 19.51 -13.52
C HIS A 19 15.79 18.77 -12.66
N THR A 20 15.47 17.52 -13.02
CA THR A 20 14.50 16.73 -12.25
C THR A 20 15.00 16.44 -10.83
N ALA A 21 16.31 16.23 -10.64
CA ALA A 21 16.88 16.05 -9.32
C ALA A 21 16.69 17.30 -8.44
N GLN A 22 16.85 18.49 -9.02
CA GLN A 22 16.62 19.77 -8.33
C GLN A 22 15.14 19.95 -7.96
N GLU A 23 14.21 19.70 -8.88
CA GLU A 23 12.77 19.79 -8.62
C GLU A 23 12.31 18.84 -7.51
N GLU A 24 12.87 17.63 -7.47
CA GLU A 24 12.56 16.61 -6.46
C GLU A 24 13.35 16.79 -5.15
N ASN A 25 14.21 17.82 -5.04
CA ASN A 25 15.11 18.05 -3.91
C ASN A 25 15.99 16.83 -3.57
N ARG A 26 16.56 16.19 -4.59
CA ARG A 26 17.41 14.99 -4.48
C ARG A 26 18.77 15.20 -5.14
N SER A 27 19.74 14.38 -4.77
CA SER A 27 21.00 14.31 -5.51
C SER A 27 20.80 13.68 -6.89
N ILE A 28 21.64 14.04 -7.87
CA ILE A 28 21.64 13.43 -9.21
C ILE A 28 21.81 11.91 -9.13
N ALA A 29 22.67 11.42 -8.23
CA ALA A 29 22.86 9.99 -8.02
C ALA A 29 21.57 9.28 -7.57
N GLN A 30 20.84 9.85 -6.61
CA GLN A 30 19.56 9.31 -6.17
C GLN A 30 18.52 9.36 -7.29
N GLN A 31 18.42 10.48 -8.01
CA GLN A 31 17.47 10.60 -9.11
C GLN A 31 17.77 9.60 -10.23
N THR A 32 19.05 9.35 -10.52
CA THR A 32 19.48 8.32 -11.47
C THR A 32 18.98 6.95 -11.05
N VAL A 33 19.14 6.58 -9.78
CA VAL A 33 18.63 5.30 -9.25
C VAL A 33 17.11 5.21 -9.39
N VAL A 34 16.36 6.27 -9.07
CA VAL A 34 14.90 6.30 -9.21
C VAL A 34 14.49 6.11 -10.67
N GLN A 35 15.12 6.81 -11.60
CA GLN A 35 14.76 6.69 -13.02
C GLN A 35 15.13 5.32 -13.60
N LEU A 36 16.27 4.75 -13.21
CA LEU A 36 16.63 3.38 -13.57
C LEU A 36 15.59 2.39 -13.05
N ARG A 37 15.20 2.50 -11.77
CA ARG A 37 14.18 1.62 -11.17
C ARG A 37 12.83 1.71 -11.88
N LYS A 38 12.39 2.91 -12.28
CA LYS A 38 11.19 3.08 -13.10
C LYS A 38 11.33 2.47 -14.50
N SER A 39 12.48 2.65 -15.15
CA SER A 39 12.72 2.13 -16.51
C SER A 39 12.74 0.59 -16.57
N PHE A 40 13.21 -0.05 -15.48
CA PHE A 40 13.23 -1.50 -15.33
C PHE A 40 11.97 -2.04 -14.62
N ASP A 41 10.96 -1.20 -14.40
CA ASP A 41 9.73 -1.52 -13.68
C ASP A 41 9.94 -2.15 -12.28
N LEU A 42 11.10 -1.86 -11.66
CA LEU A 42 11.51 -2.38 -10.35
C LEU A 42 10.75 -1.71 -9.19
N ASP A 43 10.15 -0.55 -9.44
CA ASP A 43 9.27 0.15 -8.49
C ASP A 43 7.80 -0.28 -8.61
N SER A 44 7.48 -1.13 -9.59
CA SER A 44 6.15 -1.74 -9.68
C SER A 44 5.88 -2.74 -8.58
N ASP A 45 6.88 -3.05 -7.75
CA ASP A 45 6.83 -4.24 -6.91
C ASP A 45 6.31 -4.00 -5.48
N SER A 46 5.33 -4.83 -5.18
CA SER A 46 4.59 -5.00 -3.93
C SER A 46 3.70 -3.85 -3.43
N ALA A 47 4.18 -2.66 -3.08
CA ALA A 47 3.39 -1.77 -2.22
C ALA A 47 2.19 -1.13 -2.97
N LYS A 48 2.45 -0.56 -4.15
CA LYS A 48 1.39 0.05 -4.98
C LYS A 48 0.44 -1.01 -5.55
N LYS A 49 0.97 -2.14 -6.04
CA LYS A 49 0.18 -3.29 -6.49
C LYS A 49 -0.64 -3.93 -5.36
N ARG A 50 -0.10 -4.09 -4.14
CA ARG A 50 -0.82 -4.57 -2.95
C ARG A 50 -1.93 -3.62 -2.56
N ARG A 51 -1.66 -2.31 -2.52
CA ARG A 51 -2.69 -1.31 -2.20
C ARG A 51 -3.81 -1.35 -3.24
N GLN A 52 -3.46 -1.43 -4.52
CA GLN A 52 -4.43 -1.53 -5.59
C GLN A 52 -5.26 -2.82 -5.50
N LYS A 53 -4.61 -3.97 -5.25
CA LYS A 53 -5.29 -5.25 -5.01
C LYS A 53 -6.24 -5.19 -3.81
N ALA A 54 -5.81 -4.58 -2.70
CA ALA A 54 -6.64 -4.39 -1.51
C ALA A 54 -7.87 -3.52 -1.82
N LEU A 55 -7.68 -2.38 -2.49
CA LEU A 55 -8.78 -1.49 -2.89
C LEU A 55 -9.77 -2.19 -3.83
N PHE A 56 -9.28 -2.95 -4.82
CA PHE A 56 -10.13 -3.75 -5.70
C PHE A 56 -10.90 -4.82 -4.93
N SER A 57 -10.26 -5.51 -3.98
CA SER A 57 -10.97 -6.52 -3.16
C SER A 57 -12.05 -5.91 -2.26
N THR A 58 -11.85 -4.68 -1.76
CA THR A 58 -12.87 -3.99 -0.97
C THR A 58 -14.02 -3.48 -1.84
N GLN A 59 -13.74 -2.97 -3.04
CA GLN A 59 -14.78 -2.52 -3.98
C GLN A 59 -15.59 -3.66 -4.60
N ALA A 60 -14.97 -4.83 -4.79
CA ALA A 60 -15.65 -6.02 -5.30
C ALA A 60 -16.53 -6.71 -4.24
N LEU A 61 -16.45 -6.27 -2.97
CA LEU A 61 -17.35 -6.74 -1.93
C LEU A 61 -18.69 -6.05 -2.12
N ASP A 62 -19.69 -6.79 -2.61
CA ASP A 62 -21.07 -6.33 -2.65
C ASP A 62 -21.59 -6.21 -1.22
N LEU A 63 -21.41 -5.03 -0.62
CA LEU A 63 -21.94 -4.63 0.67
C LEU A 63 -23.40 -4.19 0.53
N SER A 64 -24.21 -4.96 -0.20
CA SER A 64 -25.66 -4.90 -0.08
C SER A 64 -26.01 -5.30 1.35
N LEU A 65 -25.94 -4.32 2.25
CA LEU A 65 -26.31 -4.46 3.64
C LEU A 65 -27.79 -4.83 3.65
N GLU A 66 -28.11 -6.06 4.06
CA GLU A 66 -29.49 -6.43 4.33
C GLU A 66 -30.07 -5.40 5.30
N VAL A 67 -31.17 -4.77 4.90
CA VAL A 67 -31.89 -3.76 5.69
C VAL A 67 -32.37 -4.33 7.04
N ALA A 68 -32.34 -5.65 7.19
CA ALA A 68 -32.69 -6.40 8.40
C ALA A 68 -31.50 -6.62 9.36
N ALA A 69 -30.44 -5.80 9.29
CA ALA A 69 -29.39 -5.84 10.31
C ALA A 69 -30.01 -5.58 11.70
N PRO A 70 -29.70 -6.42 12.71
CA PRO A 70 -30.24 -6.25 14.05
C PRO A 70 -29.82 -4.90 14.61
N SER A 71 -30.75 -4.23 15.29
CA SER A 71 -30.48 -2.99 15.98
C SER A 71 -29.40 -3.20 17.05
N PRO A 72 -28.61 -2.16 17.40
CA PRO A 72 -27.62 -2.26 18.48
C PRO A 72 -28.20 -2.82 19.78
N SER A 73 -29.47 -2.52 20.06
CA SER A 73 -30.20 -2.99 21.23
C SER A 73 -30.52 -4.49 21.19
N GLU A 74 -30.79 -5.05 20.01
CA GLU A 74 -31.03 -6.49 19.82
C GLU A 74 -29.73 -7.28 20.02
N LEU A 75 -28.61 -6.77 19.52
CA LEU A 75 -27.29 -7.35 19.75
C LEU A 75 -26.93 -7.39 21.25
N LEU A 76 -27.20 -6.30 21.98
CA LEU A 76 -26.98 -6.22 23.42
C LEU A 76 -27.94 -7.10 24.24
N ARG A 77 -29.10 -7.47 23.69
CA ARG A 77 -30.01 -8.43 24.33
C ARG A 77 -29.53 -9.85 24.07
N GLU A 78 -29.19 -10.18 22.82
CA GLU A 78 -28.63 -11.49 22.46
C GLU A 78 -27.38 -11.82 23.29
N ASP A 79 -26.47 -10.88 23.47
CA ASP A 79 -25.24 -11.09 24.25
C ASP A 79 -25.54 -11.37 25.73
N ARG A 80 -26.53 -10.69 26.31
CA ARG A 80 -27.02 -10.96 27.67
C ARG A 80 -27.75 -12.30 27.78
N ASP A 81 -28.53 -12.67 26.78
CA ASP A 81 -29.30 -13.91 26.71
C ASP A 81 -28.43 -15.13 26.36
N ARG A 82 -27.22 -14.92 25.81
CA ARG A 82 -26.16 -15.94 25.64
C ARG A 82 -25.32 -16.17 26.90
N ALA A 83 -25.25 -15.18 27.78
CA ALA A 83 -24.53 -15.27 29.04
C ALA A 83 -25.08 -16.27 30.10
N PRO A 84 -26.34 -16.78 30.11
CA PRO A 84 -26.78 -17.71 31.14
C PRO A 84 -26.14 -19.10 31.03
N ASN A 85 -25.52 -19.44 29.89
CA ASN A 85 -24.75 -20.67 29.68
C ASN A 85 -23.24 -20.42 29.46
N TYR A 86 -22.72 -19.26 29.88
CA TYR A 86 -21.29 -18.99 29.80
C TYR A 86 -20.54 -19.85 30.85
N VAL A 87 -19.97 -20.96 30.40
CA VAL A 87 -18.97 -21.70 31.18
C VAL A 87 -17.62 -21.05 30.85
N PRO A 88 -16.96 -20.36 31.80
CA PRO A 88 -15.62 -19.83 31.55
C PRO A 88 -14.69 -21.00 31.22
N HIS A 89 -14.03 -20.94 30.07
CA HIS A 89 -12.93 -21.86 29.77
C HIS A 89 -11.83 -21.65 30.83
N PRO A 90 -11.34 -22.72 31.49
CA PRO A 90 -10.26 -22.58 32.44
C PRO A 90 -9.02 -22.09 31.70
N LEU A 91 -8.52 -20.93 32.11
CA LEU A 91 -7.25 -20.39 31.63
C LEU A 91 -6.16 -21.44 31.93
N SER A 92 -5.53 -21.96 30.88
CA SER A 92 -4.33 -22.81 30.96
C SER A 92 -3.08 -21.96 31.08
#